data_AF-A0A6M0LAQ8-F1
#
_entry.id   AF-A0A6M0LAQ8-F1
#
_cell.length_a   1.000
_cell.length_b   1.000
_cell.length_c   1.000
_cell.angle_alpha   90.00
_cell.angle_beta   90.00
_cell.angle_gamma   90.00
#
_symmetry.space_group_name_H-M   'P 1'
#
loop_
_entity.id
_entity.type
_entity.pdbx_description
1 polymer ?
#
loop_
_entity_poly.entity_id
_entity_poly.type
_entity_poly.pdbx_seq_one_letter_code
_entity_poly.pdbx_strand_id
1 'polypeptide(L)'
;MEEVKTGYIVEYKNEPAKVISVLVNTCVIQVNDHRKTVRLSEVRILSRDSNTDVRTLQVCKKCNQIKLPDEFSRQRGNKLRNICTECWGKNISEKKAQKADKVGQSETEHDIKQQDNVNSPQHYVGSNGIEVKDVLEGFVKSLTGITAHRWCSAVEYLLRAYEKNGVEDLKKAVKNINWLIEEK
;
A
#
# COMPACT_ATOMS: atom_id res chain seq x y z
N MET A 1 38.78 17.89 -5.02
CA MET A 1 37.53 18.35 -4.37
C MET A 1 36.62 17.14 -4.26
N GLU A 2 36.02 16.90 -3.09
CA GLU A 2 35.09 15.77 -2.94
C GLU A 2 33.84 16.00 -3.81
N GLU A 3 33.39 14.94 -4.48
CA GLU A 3 32.21 14.96 -5.34
C GLU A 3 30.94 14.90 -4.47
N VAL A 4 30.00 15.83 -4.71
CA VAL A 4 28.70 15.85 -4.03
C VAL A 4 27.90 14.62 -4.47
N LYS A 5 27.37 13.86 -3.50
CA LYS A 5 26.52 12.68 -3.77
C LYS A 5 25.12 12.88 -3.24
N THR A 6 24.17 12.17 -3.81
CA THR A 6 22.81 12.06 -3.27
C THR A 6 22.86 11.59 -1.82
N GLY A 7 22.02 12.19 -0.97
CA GLY A 7 21.96 11.95 0.47
C GLY A 7 22.83 12.91 1.29
N TYR A 8 23.83 13.57 0.69
CA TYR A 8 24.72 14.46 1.44
C TYR A 8 23.97 15.68 1.98
N ILE A 9 24.41 16.17 3.15
CA ILE A 9 23.99 17.46 3.66
C ILE A 9 24.99 18.50 3.19
N VAL A 10 24.50 19.50 2.47
CA VAL A 10 25.28 20.59 1.89
C VAL A 10 24.76 21.92 2.42
N GLU A 11 25.63 22.92 2.47
CA GLU A 11 25.29 24.31 2.74
C GLU A 11 24.95 24.98 1.42
N TYR A 12 23.77 25.60 1.33
CA TYR A 12 23.36 26.44 0.22
C TYR A 12 22.86 27.78 0.77
N LYS A 13 23.52 28.88 0.41
CA LYS A 13 23.21 30.24 0.91
C LYS A 13 23.12 30.30 2.45
N ASN A 14 24.06 29.66 3.14
CA ASN A 14 24.13 29.54 4.61
C ASN A 14 23.02 28.72 5.28
N GLU A 15 22.22 27.98 4.50
CA GLU A 15 21.22 27.05 5.04
C GLU A 15 21.62 25.59 4.75
N PRO A 16 21.41 24.66 5.70
CA PRO A 16 21.63 23.24 5.45
C PRO A 16 20.55 22.70 4.49
N ALA A 17 20.99 21.88 3.54
CA ALA A 17 20.17 21.33 2.48
C ALA A 17 20.52 19.87 2.23
N LYS A 18 19.52 19.03 1.97
CA LYS A 18 19.75 17.62 1.62
C LYS A 18 19.82 17.44 0.11
N VAL A 19 20.86 16.78 -0.40
CA VAL A 19 20.97 16.46 -1.82
C VAL A 19 20.04 15.29 -2.16
N ILE A 20 19.09 15.54 -3.06
CA ILE A 20 18.06 14.57 -3.50
C ILE A 20 18.48 13.83 -4.77
N SER A 21 19.20 14.50 -5.68
CA SER A 21 19.77 13.89 -6.87
C SER A 21 20.92 14.72 -7.40
N VAL A 22 21.90 14.06 -8.01
CA VAL A 22 23.05 14.71 -8.66
C VAL A 22 22.95 14.48 -10.16
N LEU A 23 23.12 15.55 -10.92
CA LEU A 23 23.25 15.57 -12.38
C LEU A 23 24.68 15.99 -12.73
N VAL A 24 24.98 16.21 -14.02
CA VAL A 24 26.36 16.47 -14.50
C VAL A 24 27.03 17.66 -13.80
N ASN A 25 26.37 18.81 -13.73
CA ASN A 25 26.93 20.05 -13.14
C ASN A 25 25.99 20.73 -12.13
N THR A 26 24.86 20.10 -11.84
CA THR A 26 23.83 20.60 -10.93
C THR A 26 23.37 19.50 -9.99
N CYS A 27 22.84 19.88 -8.84
CA CYS A 27 22.13 18.96 -7.96
C CYS A 27 20.75 19.52 -7.61
N VAL A 28 19.82 18.62 -7.31
CA VAL A 28 18.55 18.97 -6.70
C VAL A 28 18.75 18.87 -5.20
N ILE A 29 18.59 19.99 -4.51
CA ILE A 29 18.65 20.06 -3.05
C ILE A 29 17.24 20.29 -2.49
N GLN A 30 16.99 19.75 -1.31
CA GLN A 30 15.83 20.06 -0.50
C GLN A 30 16.28 20.97 0.65
N VAL A 31 15.79 22.21 0.61
CA VAL A 31 16.00 23.23 1.64
C VAL A 31 14.64 23.49 2.27
N ASN A 32 14.50 23.23 3.56
CA ASN A 32 13.20 23.21 4.23
C ASN A 32 12.24 22.26 3.47
N ASP A 33 11.11 22.77 2.98
CA ASP A 33 10.12 22.01 2.20
C ASP A 33 10.20 22.19 0.68
N HIS A 34 11.21 22.93 0.19
CA HIS A 34 11.31 23.29 -1.22
C HIS A 34 12.47 22.58 -1.90
N ARG A 35 12.21 22.11 -3.12
CA ARG A 35 13.24 21.59 -4.01
C ARG A 35 13.80 22.70 -4.87
N LYS A 36 15.12 22.78 -4.95
CA LYS A 36 15.83 23.72 -5.82
C LYS A 36 16.88 22.98 -6.61
N THR A 37 16.96 23.30 -7.89
CA THR A 37 18.08 22.89 -8.74
C THR A 37 19.15 23.96 -8.61
N VAL A 38 20.34 23.58 -8.17
CA VAL A 38 21.47 24.48 -7.93
C VAL A 38 22.72 23.92 -8.61
N ARG A 39 23.68 24.79 -8.92
CA ARG A 39 24.97 24.33 -9.44
C ARG A 39 25.78 23.66 -8.35
N LEU A 40 26.58 22.66 -8.71
CA LEU A 40 27.49 22.01 -7.76
C LEU A 40 28.50 23.00 -7.14
N SER A 41 28.84 24.07 -7.86
CA SER A 41 29.70 25.15 -7.38
C SER A 41 29.05 26.06 -6.33
N GLU A 42 27.73 26.00 -6.17
CA GLU A 42 26.96 26.85 -5.24
C GLU A 42 26.73 26.19 -3.88
N VAL A 43 27.22 24.96 -3.68
CA VAL A 43 26.98 24.17 -2.48
C VAL A 43 28.29 23.70 -1.85
N ARG A 44 28.34 23.68 -0.52
CA ARG A 44 29.50 23.18 0.24
C ARG A 44 29.09 21.97 1.08
N ILE A 45 29.85 20.88 1.00
CA ILE A 45 29.53 19.67 1.79
C ILE A 45 29.70 19.98 3.29
N LEU A 46 28.65 19.74 4.08
CA LEU A 46 28.65 19.90 5.54
C LEU A 46 28.87 18.56 6.25
N SER A 47 28.08 17.55 5.90
CA SER A 47 28.19 16.22 6.50
C SER A 47 27.77 15.11 5.54
N ARG A 48 28.37 13.93 5.73
CA ARG A 48 27.97 12.70 5.05
C ARG A 48 26.81 12.11 5.83
N ASP A 49 25.66 11.99 5.20
CA ASP A 49 24.60 11.14 5.74
C ASP A 49 24.99 9.68 5.41
N SER A 50 25.72 9.05 6.32
CA SER A 50 26.19 7.66 6.20
C SER A 50 25.05 6.64 6.14
N ASN A 51 23.79 7.06 6.27
CA ASN A 51 22.62 6.21 6.38
C ASN A 51 21.59 6.34 5.24
N THR A 52 21.73 7.31 4.33
CA THR A 52 20.78 7.41 3.20
C THR A 52 21.27 6.56 2.02
N ASP A 53 20.96 5.26 2.05
CA ASP A 53 21.05 4.45 0.83
C ASP A 53 19.98 4.95 -0.14
N VAL A 54 20.41 5.58 -1.23
CA VAL A 54 19.54 6.09 -2.30
C VAL A 54 18.62 5.02 -2.90
N ARG A 55 18.97 3.74 -2.78
CA ARG A 55 18.13 2.61 -3.19
C ARG A 55 16.88 2.46 -2.32
N THR A 56 16.87 3.06 -1.12
CA THR A 56 15.74 3.01 -0.18
C THR A 56 14.75 4.16 -0.38
N LEU A 57 15.08 5.16 -1.20
CA LEU A 57 14.18 6.27 -1.50
C LEU A 57 12.93 5.79 -2.25
N GLN A 58 11.77 6.33 -1.88
CA GLN A 58 10.49 5.99 -2.48
C GLN A 58 9.77 7.25 -2.98
N VAL A 59 9.10 7.15 -4.14
CA VAL A 59 8.27 8.24 -4.67
C VAL A 59 6.89 8.19 -4.05
N CYS A 60 6.44 9.30 -3.45
CA CYS A 60 5.07 9.44 -2.97
C CYS A 60 4.09 9.55 -4.13
N LYS A 61 3.06 8.69 -4.19
CA LYS A 61 2.05 8.72 -5.26
C LYS A 61 1.13 9.94 -5.24
N LYS A 62 1.03 10.71 -4.15
CA LYS A 62 0.18 11.93 -4.08
C LYS A 62 0.93 13.19 -4.52
N CYS A 63 2.11 13.46 -3.95
CA CYS A 63 2.88 14.68 -4.29
C CYS A 63 3.99 14.46 -5.34
N ASN A 64 4.21 13.22 -5.78
CA ASN A 64 5.25 12.84 -6.73
C ASN A 64 6.69 13.21 -6.30
N GLN A 65 6.91 13.40 -5.00
CA GLN A 65 8.22 13.70 -4.43
C GLN A 65 8.94 12.43 -3.99
N ILE A 66 10.25 12.35 -4.28
CA ILE A 66 11.19 11.34 -3.75
C ILE A 66 11.40 11.59 -2.25
N LYS A 67 11.07 10.62 -1.40
CA LYS A 67 11.12 10.78 0.06
C LYS A 67 11.85 9.59 0.70
N LEU A 68 12.36 9.81 1.91
CA LEU A 68 12.98 8.76 2.71
C LEU A 68 11.92 7.76 3.22
N PRO A 69 12.32 6.51 3.53
CA PRO A 69 11.45 5.48 4.10
C PRO A 69 10.63 5.92 5.34
N ASP A 70 11.22 6.70 6.24
CA ASP A 70 10.61 7.18 7.48
C ASP A 70 9.54 8.26 7.25
N GLU A 71 9.57 8.92 6.10
CA GLU A 71 8.50 9.82 5.65
C GLU A 71 7.24 9.07 5.14
N PHE A 72 7.23 7.74 5.20
CA PHE A 72 6.08 6.90 4.89
C PHE A 72 5.62 6.13 6.14
N SER A 73 4.33 6.16 6.44
CA SER A 73 3.80 5.32 7.51
C SER A 73 3.76 3.86 7.08
N ARG A 74 3.89 2.95 8.04
CA ARG A 74 3.84 1.51 7.81
C ARG A 74 2.39 1.02 7.75
N GLN A 75 2.14 0.05 6.89
CA GLN A 75 0.91 -0.74 6.83
C GLN A 75 1.05 -2.01 7.68
N ARG A 76 -0.06 -2.73 7.91
CA ARG A 76 -0.02 -4.08 8.50
C ARG A 76 0.94 -4.95 7.69
N GLY A 77 1.82 -5.68 8.37
CA GLY A 77 2.90 -6.46 7.73
C GLY A 77 4.18 -5.68 7.45
N ASN A 78 4.41 -4.54 8.13
CA ASN A 78 5.67 -3.78 8.11
C ASN A 78 6.03 -3.14 6.75
N LYS A 79 5.13 -3.18 5.76
CA LYS A 79 5.31 -2.58 4.43
C LYS A 79 5.06 -1.06 4.48
N LEU A 80 5.91 -0.25 3.84
CA LEU A 80 5.68 1.19 3.74
C LEU A 80 4.46 1.49 2.86
N ARG A 81 3.68 2.51 3.22
CA ARG A 81 2.66 3.08 2.33
C ARG A 81 3.34 3.68 1.10
N ASN A 82 2.58 3.78 0.02
CA ASN A 82 2.98 4.44 -1.23
C ASN A 82 2.69 5.95 -1.25
N ILE A 83 2.15 6.51 -0.16
CA ILE A 83 1.87 7.94 0.02
C ILE A 83 2.57 8.39 1.31
N CYS A 84 3.25 9.53 1.28
CA CYS A 84 3.96 10.05 2.45
C CYS A 84 3.00 10.45 3.57
N THR A 85 3.53 10.50 4.80
CA THR A 85 2.79 10.83 6.03
C THR A 85 2.03 12.15 5.94
N GLU A 86 2.66 13.20 5.37
CA GLU A 86 2.02 14.51 5.16
C GLU A 86 0.83 14.44 4.21
N CYS A 87 1.03 13.82 3.03
CA CYS A 87 -0.03 13.66 2.04
C CYS A 87 -1.18 12.80 2.59
N TRP A 88 -0.85 11.82 3.42
CA TRP A 88 -1.83 10.98 4.11
C TRP A 88 -2.60 11.77 5.19
N GLY A 89 -1.94 12.61 5.97
CA GLY A 89 -2.58 13.52 6.93
C GLY A 89 -3.53 14.53 6.26
N LYS A 90 -3.11 15.09 5.12
CA LYS A 90 -3.96 15.96 4.28
C LYS A 90 -5.18 15.21 3.75
N ASN A 91 -5.00 13.98 3.24
CA ASN A 91 -6.13 13.12 2.84
C ASN A 91 -7.13 12.86 3.98
N ILE A 92 -6.67 12.71 5.22
CA ILE A 92 -7.56 12.48 6.38
C ILE A 92 -8.32 13.74 6.74
N SER A 93 -7.65 14.89 6.78
CA SER A 93 -8.29 16.18 7.08
C SER A 93 -9.29 16.59 6.01
N GLU A 94 -8.95 16.42 4.72
CA GLU A 94 -9.87 16.60 3.57
C GLU A 94 -11.11 15.71 3.71
N LYS A 95 -10.95 14.42 4.06
CA LYS A 95 -12.07 13.50 4.30
C LYS A 95 -12.91 13.87 5.52
N LYS A 96 -12.30 14.42 6.58
CA LYS A 96 -13.02 14.92 7.76
C LYS A 96 -13.80 16.19 7.45
N ALA A 97 -13.23 17.13 6.70
CA ALA A 97 -13.89 18.36 6.28
C ALA A 97 -15.11 18.06 5.37
N GLN A 98 -14.95 17.18 4.37
CA GLN A 98 -16.07 16.73 3.53
C GLN A 98 -17.19 16.00 4.29
N LYS A 99 -16.88 15.45 5.48
CA LYS A 99 -17.87 14.84 6.37
C LYS A 99 -18.60 15.88 7.24
N ALA A 100 -17.98 17.04 7.50
CA ALA A 100 -18.58 18.14 8.25
C ALA A 100 -19.52 19.00 7.37
N ASP A 101 -19.21 19.18 6.09
CA ASP A 101 -20.02 19.98 5.16
C ASP A 101 -21.32 19.27 4.68
N LYS A 102 -21.45 17.94 4.92
CA LYS A 102 -22.63 17.13 4.55
C LYS A 102 -23.69 17.00 5.65
N VAL A 103 -23.77 17.97 6.57
CA VAL A 103 -24.79 17.99 7.65
C VAL A 103 -26.12 18.61 7.19
N GLY A 104 -26.25 19.06 5.95
CA GLY A 104 -27.49 19.60 5.40
C GLY A 104 -27.94 18.90 4.11
N GLN A 105 -29.05 18.18 4.20
CA GLN A 105 -29.95 17.70 3.12
C GLN A 105 -29.83 16.23 2.66
N SER A 106 -30.94 15.54 2.98
CA SER A 106 -31.52 14.29 2.50
C SER A 106 -30.78 12.98 2.76
N GLU A 107 -31.30 12.30 3.77
CA GLU A 107 -31.20 10.88 4.08
C GLU A 107 -31.61 10.02 2.87
N THR A 108 -30.67 9.23 2.35
CA THR A 108 -30.95 7.84 1.99
C THR A 108 -29.87 7.00 2.64
N GLU A 109 -30.31 6.19 3.59
CA GLU A 109 -29.59 5.20 4.38
C GLU A 109 -28.53 4.44 3.57
N HIS A 110 -27.25 4.77 3.77
CA HIS A 110 -26.26 3.71 3.87
C HIS A 110 -25.56 3.86 5.21
N ASP A 111 -26.34 3.40 6.18
CA ASP A 111 -25.96 2.77 7.43
C ASP A 111 -24.45 2.54 7.59
N ILE A 112 -24.00 2.77 8.82
CA ILE A 112 -22.83 2.08 9.33
C ILE A 112 -23.22 0.60 9.30
N LYS A 113 -23.05 -0.08 8.16
CA LYS A 113 -22.93 -1.53 8.16
C LYS A 113 -21.69 -1.77 8.99
N GLN A 114 -21.91 -2.04 10.27
CA GLN A 114 -21.05 -2.96 10.99
C GLN A 114 -20.83 -4.09 10.00
N GLN A 115 -19.58 -4.23 9.56
CA GLN A 115 -19.22 -5.21 8.57
C GLN A 115 -19.68 -6.55 9.13
N ASP A 116 -20.78 -7.08 8.58
CA ASP A 116 -21.40 -8.28 9.06
C ASP A 116 -20.51 -9.44 8.62
N ASN A 117 -19.46 -9.66 9.40
CA ASN A 117 -18.50 -10.72 9.18
C ASN A 117 -19.11 -12.10 9.41
N VAL A 118 -20.37 -12.19 9.85
CA VAL A 118 -21.10 -13.44 9.98
C VAL A 118 -21.82 -13.76 8.67
N ASN A 119 -22.60 -12.81 8.13
CA ASN A 119 -23.44 -13.07 6.97
C ASN A 119 -22.82 -12.68 5.62
N SER A 120 -21.93 -11.67 5.58
CA SER A 120 -21.32 -11.18 4.34
C SER A 120 -19.87 -10.71 4.56
N PRO A 121 -18.93 -11.63 4.83
CA PRO A 121 -17.55 -11.25 5.07
C PRO A 121 -16.88 -10.79 3.77
N GLN A 122 -16.24 -9.62 3.79
CA GLN A 122 -15.73 -8.94 2.59
C GLN A 122 -14.76 -9.78 1.75
N HIS A 123 -14.01 -10.69 2.38
CA HIS A 123 -13.05 -11.57 1.69
C HIS A 123 -13.71 -12.77 0.96
N TYR A 124 -15.04 -12.87 0.98
CA TYR A 124 -15.83 -13.79 0.16
C TYR A 124 -16.64 -13.10 -0.94
N VAL A 125 -16.46 -11.78 -1.13
CA VAL A 125 -17.18 -11.00 -2.14
C VAL A 125 -16.20 -10.49 -3.17
N GLY A 126 -16.38 -10.90 -4.43
CA GLY A 126 -15.55 -10.44 -5.55
C GLY A 126 -15.79 -8.97 -5.89
N SER A 127 -14.89 -8.37 -6.68
CA SER A 127 -14.97 -6.95 -7.10
C SER A 127 -16.28 -6.58 -7.81
N ASN A 128 -16.96 -7.58 -8.38
CA ASN A 128 -18.22 -7.42 -9.12
C ASN A 128 -19.46 -7.79 -8.28
N GLY A 129 -19.29 -8.00 -6.97
CA GLY A 129 -20.38 -8.36 -6.05
C GLY A 129 -20.76 -9.84 -6.03
N ILE A 130 -20.08 -10.70 -6.81
CA ILE A 130 -20.30 -12.15 -6.80
C ILE A 130 -19.78 -12.71 -5.48
N GLU A 131 -20.63 -13.42 -4.74
CA GLU A 131 -20.23 -14.07 -3.49
C GLU A 131 -19.71 -15.49 -3.76
N VAL A 132 -18.82 -15.98 -2.88
CA VAL A 132 -18.38 -17.38 -2.93
C VAL A 132 -19.58 -18.33 -2.87
N LYS A 133 -20.61 -18.00 -2.09
CA LYS A 133 -21.85 -18.78 -2.01
C LYS A 133 -22.50 -18.99 -3.38
N ASP A 134 -22.58 -17.95 -4.21
CA ASP A 134 -23.16 -18.04 -5.56
C ASP A 134 -22.37 -19.01 -6.46
N VAL A 135 -21.04 -19.00 -6.33
CA VAL A 135 -20.16 -19.94 -7.05
C VAL A 135 -20.39 -21.37 -6.55
N LEU A 136 -20.50 -21.57 -5.23
CA LEU A 136 -20.75 -22.91 -4.68
C LEU A 136 -22.11 -23.46 -5.14
N GLU A 137 -23.17 -22.65 -5.10
CA GLU A 137 -24.51 -23.06 -5.56
C GLU A 137 -24.55 -23.33 -7.07
N GLY A 138 -23.77 -22.62 -7.87
CA GLY A 138 -23.72 -22.79 -9.33
C GLY A 138 -22.98 -24.04 -9.79
N PHE A 139 -21.90 -24.42 -9.10
CA PHE A 139 -20.96 -25.44 -9.60
C PHE A 139 -20.96 -26.75 -8.79
N VAL A 140 -21.52 -26.78 -7.58
CA VAL A 140 -21.45 -27.93 -6.66
C VAL A 140 -22.76 -28.71 -6.56
N LYS A 141 -23.84 -28.27 -7.22
CA LYS A 141 -25.19 -28.85 -7.10
C LYS A 141 -25.27 -30.38 -7.29
N SER A 142 -24.39 -30.97 -8.10
CA SER A 142 -24.36 -32.41 -8.36
C SER A 142 -23.36 -33.19 -7.49
N LEU A 143 -22.52 -32.50 -6.72
CA LEU A 143 -21.57 -33.12 -5.80
C LEU A 143 -22.23 -33.26 -4.42
N THR A 144 -21.95 -34.36 -3.71
CA THR A 144 -22.47 -34.60 -2.37
C THR A 144 -21.36 -35.04 -1.41
N GLY A 145 -21.66 -35.00 -0.12
CA GLY A 145 -20.78 -35.52 0.92
C GLY A 145 -19.38 -34.90 0.96
N ILE A 146 -18.37 -35.74 1.17
CA ILE A 146 -16.99 -35.30 1.37
C ILE A 146 -16.38 -34.67 0.11
N THR A 147 -16.76 -35.15 -1.07
CA THR A 147 -16.29 -34.61 -2.36
C THR A 147 -16.79 -33.18 -2.57
N ALA A 148 -18.07 -32.90 -2.27
CA ALA A 148 -18.60 -31.53 -2.29
C ALA A 148 -17.86 -30.63 -1.29
N HIS A 149 -17.65 -31.12 -0.06
CA HIS A 149 -16.96 -30.36 0.98
C HIS A 149 -15.51 -30.00 0.59
N ARG A 150 -14.76 -30.96 0.04
CA ARG A 150 -13.38 -30.74 -0.42
C ARG A 150 -13.32 -29.77 -1.58
N TRP A 151 -14.25 -29.87 -2.53
CA TRP A 151 -14.34 -28.93 -3.65
C TRP A 151 -14.63 -27.51 -3.18
N CYS A 152 -15.67 -27.33 -2.34
CA CYS A 152 -16.00 -26.01 -1.77
C CYS A 152 -14.83 -25.41 -1.01
N SER A 153 -14.18 -26.20 -0.16
CA SER A 153 -13.03 -25.79 0.63
C SER A 153 -11.87 -25.33 -0.26
N ALA A 154 -11.57 -26.06 -1.34
CA ALA A 154 -10.50 -25.69 -2.27
C ALA A 154 -10.76 -24.31 -2.90
N VAL A 155 -11.98 -24.06 -3.39
CA VAL A 155 -12.37 -22.79 -4.02
C VAL A 155 -12.36 -21.64 -3.02
N GLU A 156 -12.92 -21.85 -1.83
CA GLU A 156 -12.90 -20.87 -0.76
C GLU A 156 -11.46 -20.43 -0.42
N TYR A 157 -10.53 -21.37 -0.27
CA TYR A 157 -9.13 -21.04 0.02
C TYR A 157 -8.46 -20.27 -1.12
N LEU A 158 -8.75 -20.60 -2.39
CA LEU A 158 -8.22 -19.87 -3.53
C LEU A 158 -8.68 -18.42 -3.55
N LEU A 159 -9.99 -18.19 -3.34
CA LEU A 159 -10.58 -16.85 -3.36
C LEU A 159 -10.09 -16.00 -2.17
N ARG A 160 -9.86 -16.64 -1.02
CA ARG A 160 -9.44 -15.97 0.21
C ARG A 160 -7.94 -15.67 0.28
N ALA A 161 -7.11 -16.37 -0.49
CA ALA A 161 -5.65 -16.32 -0.34
C ALA A 161 -5.07 -14.90 -0.41
N TYR A 162 -5.49 -14.08 -1.37
CA TYR A 162 -4.91 -12.75 -1.57
C TYR A 162 -5.47 -11.68 -0.62
N GLU A 163 -6.53 -11.99 0.12
CA GLU A 163 -7.20 -11.06 1.04
C GLU A 163 -6.96 -11.42 2.52
N LYS A 164 -6.52 -12.65 2.85
CA LYS A 164 -6.37 -13.11 4.25
C LYS A 164 -5.02 -13.78 4.58
N ASN A 165 -4.82 -15.06 4.23
CA ASN A 165 -3.64 -15.82 4.73
C ASN A 165 -2.58 -16.14 3.65
N GLY A 166 -2.74 -15.66 2.42
CA GLY A 166 -1.74 -15.82 1.37
C GLY A 166 -1.39 -17.28 1.08
N VAL A 167 -0.09 -17.58 1.18
CA VAL A 167 0.50 -18.89 0.88
C VAL A 167 -0.10 -20.02 1.72
N GLU A 168 -0.55 -19.74 2.94
CA GLU A 168 -1.16 -20.78 3.79
C GLU A 168 -2.48 -21.28 3.20
N ASP A 169 -3.33 -20.37 2.72
CA ASP A 169 -4.58 -20.75 2.07
C ASP A 169 -4.32 -21.47 0.74
N LEU A 170 -3.31 -21.04 -0.03
CA LEU A 170 -2.90 -21.77 -1.24
C LEU A 170 -2.50 -23.22 -0.92
N LYS A 171 -1.75 -23.47 0.16
CA LYS A 171 -1.39 -24.83 0.60
C LYS A 171 -2.62 -25.65 1.00
N LYS A 172 -3.60 -25.03 1.68
CA LYS A 172 -4.87 -25.68 2.06
C LYS A 172 -5.74 -26.01 0.85
N ALA A 173 -5.75 -25.16 -0.17
CA ALA A 173 -6.42 -25.42 -1.44
C ALA A 173 -5.81 -26.64 -2.13
N VAL A 174 -4.48 -26.69 -2.26
CA VAL A 174 -3.75 -27.83 -2.85
C VAL A 174 -4.08 -29.13 -2.12
N LYS A 175 -4.13 -29.12 -0.79
CA LYS A 175 -4.48 -30.31 0.00
C LYS A 175 -5.86 -30.87 -0.34
N ASN A 176 -6.87 -30.00 -0.45
CA ASN A 176 -8.22 -30.42 -0.82
C ASN A 176 -8.30 -30.94 -2.25
N ILE A 177 -7.54 -30.34 -3.18
CA ILE A 177 -7.45 -30.82 -4.56
C ILE A 177 -6.81 -32.21 -4.61
N ASN A 178 -5.72 -32.45 -3.88
CA ASN A 178 -5.08 -33.77 -3.82
C ASN A 178 -6.05 -34.84 -3.32
N TRP A 179 -6.81 -34.54 -2.27
CA TRP A 179 -7.85 -35.43 -1.75
C TRP A 179 -8.99 -35.70 -2.75
N LEU A 180 -9.31 -34.77 -3.62
CA LEU A 180 -10.29 -35.01 -4.70
C LEU A 180 -9.71 -35.89 -5.81
N ILE A 181 -8.40 -35.76 -6.07
CA ILE A 181 -7.68 -36.61 -7.03
C ILE A 181 -7.62 -38.05 -6.51
N GLU A 182 -7.37 -38.25 -5.22
CA GLU A 182 -7.32 -39.57 -4.58
C GLU A 182 -8.67 -40.32 -4.58
N GLU A 183 -9.79 -39.60 -4.67
CA GLU A 183 -11.15 -40.17 -4.71
C GLU A 183 -11.62 -40.55 -6.13
N LYS A 184 -10.84 -40.22 -7.16
CA LYS A 184 -11.18 -40.47 -8.57
C LYS A 184 -10.54 -41.74 -9.11
#